data_AF-A0A355QEA1-F1
#
_entry.id   AF-A0A355QEA1-F1
#
_cell.length_a   1.000
_cell.length_b   1.000
_cell.length_c   1.000
_cell.angle_alpha   90.00
_cell.angle_beta   90.00
_cell.angle_gamma   90.00
#
_symmetry.space_group_name_H-M   'P 1'
#
loop_
_entity.id
_entity.type
_entity.pdbx_description
1 polymer ?
#
loop_
_entity_poly.entity_id
_entity_poly.type
_entity_poly.pdbx_seq_one_letter_code
_entity_poly.pdbx_strand_id
1 'polypeptide(L)'
;WWEWGDVRLMTTLVLFLMFAGYLALRRATVDPRAAALRGAVVALVAVLDLPLVNRSVEWWENRTLHQKSTLGELKIQDLTLFTLMLGFLVFGLVLAWLLLHRFRVGWLEREDAELGVATAIAERRAAIDGGDVDAAVGEDA
;
A
#
# COMPACT_ATOMS: atom_id res chain seq x y z
N TRP A 1 -17.95 16.26 -20.70
CA TRP A 1 -16.57 16.62 -21.09
C TRP A 1 -15.80 17.02 -19.81
N TRP A 2 -14.46 17.03 -19.83
CA TRP A 2 -13.62 17.30 -18.63
C TRP A 2 -13.40 18.79 -18.40
N GLU A 3 -13.54 19.25 -17.14
CA GLU A 3 -13.34 20.66 -16.76
C GLU A 3 -11.94 20.87 -16.16
N TRP A 4 -11.09 21.56 -16.90
CA TRP A 4 -9.70 21.85 -16.50
C TRP A 4 -9.61 22.98 -15.45
N GLY A 5 -10.63 23.82 -15.33
CA GLY A 5 -10.64 24.96 -14.42
C GLY A 5 -10.96 24.62 -12.96
N ASP A 6 -11.51 23.43 -12.69
CA ASP A 6 -11.94 22.99 -11.37
C ASP A 6 -10.77 22.43 -10.54
N VAL A 7 -10.45 23.10 -9.43
CA VAL A 7 -9.29 22.77 -8.60
C VAL A 7 -9.44 21.40 -7.95
N ARG A 8 -10.64 21.03 -7.48
CA ARG A 8 -10.84 19.74 -6.80
C ARG A 8 -10.67 18.59 -7.79
N LEU A 9 -11.21 18.70 -9.00
CA LEU A 9 -11.01 17.69 -10.05
C LEU A 9 -9.54 17.54 -10.39
N MET A 10 -8.81 18.64 -10.57
CA MET A 10 -7.38 18.62 -10.88
C MET A 10 -6.53 18.03 -9.74
N THR A 11 -6.76 18.41 -8.48
CA THR A 11 -6.05 17.83 -7.34
C THR A 11 -6.40 16.35 -7.16
N THR A 12 -7.65 15.95 -7.43
CA THR A 12 -8.05 14.53 -7.37
C THR A 12 -7.38 13.71 -8.49
N LEU A 13 -7.20 14.30 -9.68
CA LEU A 13 -6.44 13.68 -10.76
C LEU A 13 -4.96 13.50 -10.38
N VAL A 14 -4.36 14.50 -9.73
CA VAL A 14 -3.00 14.38 -9.19
C VAL A 14 -2.92 13.25 -8.17
N LEU A 15 -3.84 13.19 -7.20
CA LEU A 15 -3.92 12.10 -6.23
C LEU A 15 -4.03 10.73 -6.92
N PHE A 16 -4.88 10.62 -7.93
CA PHE A 16 -5.04 9.41 -8.73
C PHE A 16 -3.73 8.99 -9.42
N LEU A 17 -3.05 9.92 -10.09
CA LEU A 17 -1.78 9.65 -10.77
C LEU A 17 -0.68 9.28 -9.77
N MET A 18 -0.65 9.90 -8.59
CA MET A 18 0.27 9.52 -7.52
C MET A 18 0.01 8.10 -7.02
N PHE A 19 -1.25 7.70 -6.88
CA PHE A 19 -1.61 6.34 -6.46
C PHE A 19 -1.26 5.31 -7.54
N ALA A 20 -1.55 5.60 -8.81
CA ALA A 20 -1.16 4.77 -9.94
C ALA A 20 0.37 4.64 -10.03
N GLY A 21 1.09 5.75 -9.88
CA GLY A 21 2.54 5.81 -9.83
C GLY A 21 3.12 5.01 -8.66
N TYR A 22 2.52 5.08 -7.47
CA TYR A 22 2.91 4.27 -6.31
C TYR A 22 2.78 2.77 -6.59
N LEU A 23 1.67 2.33 -7.18
CA LEU A 23 1.45 0.92 -7.53
C LEU A 23 2.45 0.45 -8.60
N ALA A 24 2.67 1.27 -9.63
CA ALA A 24 3.66 0.99 -10.68
C ALA A 24 5.08 0.88 -10.10
N LEU A 25 5.47 1.83 -9.24
CA LEU A 25 6.77 1.85 -8.58
C LEU A 25 7.00 0.60 -7.72
N ARG A 26 6.00 0.17 -6.95
CA ARG A 26 6.08 -1.06 -6.14
C ARG A 26 6.21 -2.32 -6.99
N ARG A 27 5.59 -2.37 -8.17
CA ARG A 27 5.66 -3.54 -9.06
C ARG A 27 6.93 -3.57 -9.91
N ALA A 28 7.44 -2.42 -10.32
CA ALA A 28 8.62 -2.34 -11.20
C ALA A 28 9.96 -2.46 -10.44
N THR A 29 9.97 -2.24 -9.12
CA THR A 29 11.20 -2.31 -8.32
C THR A 29 11.44 -3.74 -7.84
N VAL A 30 12.57 -4.33 -8.25
CA VAL A 30 12.94 -5.72 -7.94
C VAL A 30 13.37 -5.89 -6.47
N ASP A 31 14.25 -5.00 -5.97
CA ASP A 31 14.69 -5.07 -4.57
C ASP A 31 13.53 -4.68 -3.62
N PRO A 32 13.07 -5.60 -2.75
CA PRO A 32 11.97 -5.32 -1.84
C PRO A 32 12.24 -4.17 -0.86
N ARG A 33 13.51 -3.99 -0.44
CA ARG A 33 13.88 -2.91 0.49
C ARG A 33 13.83 -1.55 -0.20
N ALA A 34 14.42 -1.43 -1.39
CA ALA A 34 14.31 -0.22 -2.20
C ALA A 34 12.85 0.08 -2.58
N ALA A 35 12.06 -0.94 -2.94
CA ALA A 35 10.64 -0.78 -3.26
C ALA A 35 9.85 -0.20 -2.07
N ALA A 36 10.13 -0.70 -0.86
CA ALA A 36 9.50 -0.21 0.37
C ALA A 36 9.89 1.25 0.67
N LEU A 37 11.18 1.59 0.60
CA LEU A 37 11.67 2.94 0.89
C LEU A 37 11.14 3.96 -0.12
N ARG A 38 11.28 3.69 -1.42
CA ARG A 38 10.80 4.59 -2.48
C ARG A 38 9.27 4.71 -2.43
N GLY A 39 8.57 3.61 -2.19
CA GLY A 39 7.13 3.59 -2.00
C GLY A 39 6.69 4.45 -0.80
N ALA A 40 7.42 4.39 0.32
CA ALA A 40 7.11 5.20 1.50
C ALA A 40 7.24 6.70 1.23
N VAL A 41 8.27 7.12 0.47
CA VAL A 41 8.44 8.53 0.07
C VAL A 41 7.24 8.98 -0.76
N VAL A 42 6.86 8.23 -1.80
CA VAL A 42 5.70 8.58 -2.64
C VAL A 42 4.41 8.63 -1.83
N ALA A 43 4.21 7.67 -0.93
CA ALA A 43 3.04 7.63 -0.04
C ALA A 43 2.99 8.85 0.88
N LEU A 44 4.12 9.29 1.44
CA LEU A 44 4.18 10.49 2.29
C LEU A 44 3.79 11.75 1.51
N VAL A 45 4.28 11.90 0.28
CA VAL A 45 3.88 13.03 -0.59
C VAL A 45 2.38 12.94 -0.89
N ALA A 46 1.84 11.75 -1.17
CA ALA A 46 0.42 11.58 -1.48
C ALA A 46 -0.48 11.95 -0.28
N VAL A 47 -0.03 11.67 0.95
CA VAL A 47 -0.75 12.07 2.16
C VAL A 47 -0.87 13.60 2.29
N LEU A 48 0.11 14.36 1.80
CA LEU A 48 0.03 15.83 1.79
C LEU A 48 -1.00 16.36 0.78
N ASP A 49 -1.31 15.58 -0.26
CA ASP A 49 -2.31 15.94 -1.27
C ASP A 49 -3.76 15.75 -0.74
N LEU A 50 -3.98 14.85 0.22
CA LEU A 50 -5.31 14.65 0.85
C LEU A 50 -5.93 15.95 1.43
N PRO A 51 -5.24 16.72 2.30
CA PRO A 51 -5.79 17.97 2.81
C PRO A 51 -5.97 19.02 1.70
N LEU A 52 -5.09 19.03 0.69
CA LEU A 52 -5.20 19.92 -0.47
C LEU A 52 -6.50 19.64 -1.26
N VAL A 53 -6.76 18.37 -1.58
CA VAL A 53 -8.00 17.94 -2.23
C VAL A 53 -9.22 18.26 -1.36
N ASN A 54 -9.15 17.99 -0.06
CA ASN A 54 -10.27 18.22 0.85
C ASN A 54 -10.66 19.70 0.95
N ARG A 55 -9.65 20.57 1.15
CA ARG A 55 -9.84 22.02 1.33
C ARG A 55 -9.86 22.82 0.04
N SER A 56 -9.62 22.19 -1.12
CA SER A 56 -9.56 22.87 -2.43
C SER A 56 -10.75 23.80 -2.70
N VAL A 57 -11.96 23.38 -2.35
CA VAL A 57 -13.20 24.16 -2.53
C VAL A 57 -13.26 25.39 -1.63
N GLU A 58 -12.70 25.30 -0.42
CA GLU A 58 -12.67 26.41 0.54
C GLU A 58 -11.54 27.39 0.22
N TRP A 59 -10.38 26.89 -0.20
CA TRP A 59 -9.20 27.72 -0.54
C TRP A 59 -9.32 28.40 -1.91
N TRP A 60 -10.01 27.77 -2.87
CA TRP A 60 -10.23 28.31 -4.21
C TRP A 60 -11.71 28.30 -4.58
N GLU A 61 -12.53 28.96 -3.78
CA GLU A 61 -13.99 29.01 -3.96
C GLU A 61 -14.45 29.55 -5.32
N ASN A 62 -13.63 30.37 -5.98
CA ASN A 62 -13.92 30.93 -7.31
C ASN A 62 -13.52 30.00 -8.47
N ARG A 63 -12.95 28.81 -8.20
CA ARG A 63 -12.41 27.87 -9.19
C ARG A 63 -12.88 26.44 -8.92
N THR A 64 -14.14 26.28 -8.55
CA THR A 64 -14.77 24.99 -8.24
C THR A 64 -16.24 25.01 -8.62
N LEU A 65 -16.72 23.93 -9.22
CA LEU A 65 -18.13 23.65 -9.48
C LEU A 65 -18.77 22.88 -8.32
N HIS A 66 -17.96 22.42 -7.36
CA HIS A 66 -18.41 21.60 -6.26
C HIS A 66 -18.92 22.41 -5.06
N GLN A 67 -19.97 21.88 -4.43
CA GLN A 67 -20.50 22.41 -3.18
C GLN A 67 -19.48 22.33 -2.03
N LYS A 68 -19.63 23.25 -1.06
CA LYS A 68 -18.86 23.27 0.19
C LYS A 68 -19.25 22.08 1.10
N SER A 69 -18.43 21.82 2.12
CA SER A 69 -18.59 20.66 3.00
C SER A 69 -19.83 20.78 3.91
N THR A 70 -20.79 19.86 3.76
CA THR A 70 -21.98 19.78 4.63
C THR A 70 -21.64 19.33 6.06
N LEU A 71 -20.59 18.53 6.22
CA LEU A 71 -20.12 18.04 7.51
C LEU A 71 -19.50 19.15 8.37
N GLY A 72 -18.76 20.08 7.75
CA GLY A 72 -18.17 21.22 8.45
C GLY A 72 -19.22 22.18 9.01
N GLU A 73 -20.40 22.23 8.41
CA GLU A 73 -21.52 23.07 8.86
C GLU A 73 -22.43 22.38 9.90
N LEU A 74 -22.16 21.12 10.27
CA LEU A 74 -22.99 20.30 11.18
C LEU A 74 -24.48 20.23 10.79
N LYS A 75 -24.80 20.37 9.50
CA LYS A 75 -26.17 20.36 8.97
C LYS A 75 -26.67 18.96 8.60
N ILE A 76 -26.32 17.94 9.38
CA ILE A 76 -26.76 16.56 9.15
C ILE A 76 -27.66 16.13 10.32
N GLN A 77 -28.92 15.82 10.04
CA GLN A 77 -29.92 15.52 11.06
C GLN A 77 -30.25 14.02 11.12
N ASP A 78 -30.62 13.57 12.32
CA ASP A 78 -31.28 12.30 12.63
C ASP A 78 -30.70 11.07 11.93
N LEU A 79 -31.52 10.42 11.10
CA LEU A 79 -31.23 9.15 10.45
C LEU A 79 -30.06 9.27 9.46
N THR A 80 -29.88 10.42 8.82
CA THR A 80 -28.75 10.64 7.89
C THR A 80 -27.41 10.63 8.61
N LEU A 81 -27.35 11.24 9.81
CA LEU A 81 -26.14 11.21 10.62
C LEU A 81 -25.85 9.79 11.11
N PHE A 82 -26.89 9.08 11.56
CA PHE A 82 -26.77 7.68 11.96
C PHE A 82 -26.25 6.80 10.82
N THR A 83 -26.84 6.89 9.62
CA THR A 83 -26.40 6.13 8.44
C THR A 83 -24.96 6.45 8.06
N LEU A 84 -24.55 7.72 8.15
CA LEU A 84 -23.17 8.13 7.89
C LEU A 84 -22.19 7.51 8.91
N MET A 85 -22.50 7.59 10.20
CA MET A 85 -21.67 7.03 11.27
C MET A 85 -21.59 5.51 11.19
N LEU A 86 -22.70 4.84 10.89
CA LEU A 86 -22.74 3.41 10.63
C LEU A 86 -21.88 3.05 9.42
N GLY A 87 -21.93 3.86 8.35
CA GLY A 87 -21.08 3.71 7.18
C GLY A 87 -19.59 3.79 7.51
N PHE A 88 -19.16 4.78 8.30
CA PHE A 88 -17.78 4.88 8.78
C PHE A 88 -17.37 3.69 9.64
N LEU A 89 -18.24 3.23 10.53
CA LEU A 89 -17.97 2.07 11.37
C LEU A 89 -17.78 0.81 10.52
N VAL A 90 -18.73 0.49 9.64
CA VAL A 90 -18.67 -0.70 8.78
C VAL A 90 -17.45 -0.65 7.86
N PHE A 91 -17.22 0.49 7.20
CA PHE A 91 -16.04 0.65 6.34
C PHE A 91 -14.74 0.52 7.14
N GLY A 92 -14.68 1.12 8.34
CA GLY A 92 -13.53 1.01 9.24
C GLY A 92 -13.26 -0.44 9.67
N LEU A 93 -14.30 -1.21 10.00
CA LEU A 93 -14.19 -2.63 10.33
C LEU A 93 -13.70 -3.47 9.13
N VAL A 94 -14.24 -3.22 7.93
CA VAL A 94 -13.79 -3.89 6.71
C VAL A 94 -12.33 -3.54 6.40
N LEU A 95 -11.95 -2.28 6.51
CA LEU A 95 -10.56 -1.83 6.34
C LEU A 95 -9.63 -2.51 7.35
N ALA A 96 -10.00 -2.52 8.63
CA ALA A 96 -9.21 -3.18 9.68
C ALA A 96 -9.06 -4.68 9.41
N TRP A 97 -10.14 -5.35 9.01
CA TRP A 97 -10.13 -6.77 8.64
C TRP A 97 -9.19 -7.04 7.46
N LEU A 98 -9.26 -6.24 6.39
CA LEU A 98 -8.37 -6.34 5.23
C LEU A 98 -6.90 -6.09 5.60
N LEU A 99 -6.62 -5.09 6.43
CA LEU A 99 -5.27 -4.79 6.90
C LEU A 99 -4.67 -5.94 7.70
N LEU A 100 -5.44 -6.51 8.64
CA LEU A 100 -5.01 -7.69 9.40
C LEU A 100 -4.67 -8.88 8.49
N HIS A 101 -5.50 -9.13 7.47
CA HIS A 101 -5.23 -10.19 6.49
C HIS A 101 -3.99 -9.89 5.65
N ARG A 102 -3.80 -8.65 5.20
CA ARG A 102 -2.60 -8.25 4.43
C ARG A 102 -1.32 -8.44 5.24
N PHE A 103 -1.32 -8.09 6.54
CA PHE A 103 -0.19 -8.32 7.42
C PHE A 103 0.07 -9.79 7.68
N ARG A 104 -0.99 -10.59 7.90
CA ARG A 104 -0.88 -12.05 8.05
C ARG A 104 -0.23 -12.68 6.82
N VAL A 105 -0.72 -12.36 5.61
CA VAL A 105 -0.14 -12.87 4.36
C VAL A 105 1.33 -12.45 4.25
N GLY A 106 1.64 -11.17 4.50
CA GLY A 106 3.03 -10.69 4.45
C GLY A 106 3.95 -11.28 5.53
N TRP A 107 3.40 -11.76 6.64
CA TRP A 107 4.17 -12.52 7.63
C TRP A 107 4.48 -13.93 7.13
N LEU A 108 3.45 -14.65 6.67
CA LEU A 108 3.59 -16.01 6.14
C LEU A 108 4.52 -16.08 4.92
N GLU A 109 4.46 -15.11 4.01
CA GLU A 109 5.37 -14.99 2.87
C GLU A 109 6.85 -14.86 3.30
N ARG A 110 7.12 -14.18 4.42
CA ARG A 110 8.49 -14.04 4.95
C ARG A 110 8.98 -15.31 5.62
N GLU A 111 8.10 -15.96 6.39
CA GLU A 111 8.40 -17.21 7.07
C GLU A 111 8.70 -18.34 6.07
N ASP A 112 7.90 -18.46 5.01
CA ASP A 112 8.12 -19.42 3.91
C ASP A 112 9.46 -19.19 3.20
N ALA A 113 9.80 -17.93 2.93
CA ALA A 113 11.09 -17.57 2.31
C ALA A 113 12.29 -17.93 3.20
N GLU A 114 12.19 -17.73 4.52
CA GLU A 114 13.25 -18.10 5.47
C GLU A 114 13.46 -19.61 5.55
N LEU A 115 12.36 -20.39 5.60
CA LEU A 115 12.41 -21.84 5.60
C LEU A 115 13.02 -22.39 4.30
N GLY A 116 12.64 -21.84 3.14
CA GLY A 116 13.18 -22.23 1.84
C GLY A 116 14.69 -22.00 1.70
N VAL A 117 15.23 -20.95 2.33
CA VAL A 117 16.69 -20.72 2.37
C VAL A 117 17.36 -21.73 3.30
N ALA A 118 16.78 -22.02 4.46
CA ALA A 118 17.34 -22.98 5.41
C ALA A 118 17.42 -24.40 4.83
N THR A 119 16.38 -24.85 4.12
CA THR A 119 16.37 -26.15 3.43
C THR A 119 17.41 -26.20 2.33
N ALA A 120 17.50 -25.17 1.48
CA ALA A 120 18.51 -25.10 0.42
C ALA A 120 19.95 -25.14 0.96
N ILE A 121 20.22 -24.50 2.11
CA ILE A 121 21.53 -24.56 2.78
C ILE A 121 21.81 -25.99 3.28
N ALA A 122 20.82 -26.65 3.89
CA ALA A 122 20.97 -28.01 4.39
C ALA A 122 21.24 -29.02 3.26
N GLU A 123 20.51 -28.92 2.15
CA GLU A 123 20.74 -29.74 0.95
C GLU A 123 22.14 -29.55 0.38
N ARG A 124 22.63 -28.31 0.30
CA ARG A 124 23.98 -28.01 -0.20
C ARG A 124 25.07 -28.56 0.73
N ARG A 125 24.89 -28.48 2.04
CA ARG A 125 25.83 -29.07 3.00
C ARG A 125 25.88 -30.59 2.89
N ALA A 126 24.72 -31.24 2.82
CA ALA A 126 24.64 -32.69 2.63
C ALA A 126 25.31 -33.15 1.32
N ALA A 127 25.17 -32.38 0.24
CA ALA A 127 25.84 -32.69 -1.02
C ALA A 127 27.37 -32.53 -0.97
N ILE A 128 27.89 -31.58 -0.18
CA ILE A 128 29.33 -31.39 0.04
C ILE A 128 29.88 -32.53 0.90
N ASP A 129 29.24 -32.83 2.02
CA ASP A 129 29.67 -33.89 2.94
C ASP A 129 29.64 -35.27 2.26
N GLY A 130 28.70 -35.53 1.34
CA GLY A 130 28.64 -36.79 0.59
C GLY A 130 29.60 -36.89 -0.60
N GLY A 131 30.00 -35.76 -1.22
CA GLY A 131 30.84 -35.75 -2.42
C GLY A 131 32.34 -35.56 -2.16
N ASP A 132 32.70 -34.81 -1.12
CA ASP A 132 34.09 -34.51 -0.78
C ASP A 132 34.73 -35.63 0.06
N VAL A 133 33.93 -36.36 0.86
CA VAL A 133 34.42 -37.51 1.62
C VAL A 133 34.73 -38.70 0.70
N ASP A 134 33.85 -39.06 -0.23
CA ASP A 134 34.09 -40.16 -1.17
C ASP A 134 35.25 -39.84 -2.15
N ALA A 135 35.40 -38.57 -2.55
CA ALA A 135 36.51 -38.13 -3.40
C ALA A 135 37.85 -37.99 -2.65
N ALA A 136 37.84 -37.60 -1.37
CA ALA A 136 39.05 -37.47 -0.54
C ALA A 136 39.53 -38.80 0.04
N VAL A 137 38.65 -39.77 0.24
CA VAL A 137 39.02 -41.12 0.72
C VAL A 137 39.71 -41.91 -0.37
N GLY A 138 39.47 -41.62 -1.66
CA GLY A 138 40.09 -42.33 -2.77
C GLY A 138 39.97 -43.83 -2.55
N GLU A 139 38.76 -44.38 -2.65
CA GLU A 139 38.57 -45.84 -2.65
C GLU A 139 39.15 -46.46 -3.94
N ASP A 140 40.48 -46.45 -4.04
CA ASP A 140 41.28 -47.51 -4.64
C ASP A 140 41.61 -48.51 -3.51
N ALA A 141 40.77 -49.55 -3.35
CA ALA A 141 41.13 -50.94 -3.00
C ALA A 141 39.92 -51.74 -2.46
#